data_AF-A0A518VBH9-F1
#
_entry.id   AF-A0A518VBH9-F1
#
_cell.length_a   1.000
_cell.length_b   1.000
_cell.length_c   1.000
_cell.angle_alpha   90.00
_cell.angle_beta   90.00
_cell.angle_gamma   90.00
#
_symmetry.space_group_name_H-M   'P 1'
#
loop_
_entity.id
_entity.type
_entity.pdbx_description
1 polymer ?
#
loop_
_entity_poly.entity_id
_entity_poly.type
_entity_poly.pdbx_seq_one_letter_code
_entity_poly.pdbx_strand_id
1 'polypeptide(L)'
;MSLNASHINTMIFSDEQEKAEAKLNELITGINEDIVFRRKDLVKTQTKTIQARKFSLQCRSYRYREVYVDLALRYHEDFKLIFMYLVPPHYYRSEERDDNYNWRDHVHWF
;
A
#
# COMPACT_ATOMS: atom_id res chain seq x y z
N MET A 1 4.05 -26.67 2.00
CA MET A 1 2.87 -26.01 2.62
C MET A 1 2.23 -25.13 1.56
N SER A 2 0.96 -25.42 1.24
CA SER A 2 0.01 -24.57 0.49
C SER A 2 -0.32 -23.32 1.33
N LEU A 3 -0.69 -22.12 0.88
CA LEU A 3 -1.21 -21.57 -0.37
C LEU A 3 -0.42 -20.30 -0.74
N ASN A 4 -0.09 -20.14 -2.02
CA ASN A 4 0.38 -18.88 -2.61
C ASN A 4 -0.76 -17.85 -2.70
N ALA A 5 -1.30 -17.39 -1.56
CA ALA A 5 -1.97 -16.10 -1.55
C ALA A 5 -0.87 -15.05 -1.73
N SER A 6 -0.74 -14.52 -2.95
CA SER A 6 0.09 -13.34 -3.18
C SER A 6 -0.57 -12.20 -2.42
N HIS A 7 -0.25 -12.03 -1.13
CA HIS A 7 -0.79 -10.96 -0.31
C HIS A 7 -0.37 -9.63 -0.95
N ILE A 8 -1.31 -9.00 -1.66
CA ILE A 8 -1.09 -7.65 -2.19
C ILE A 8 -1.24 -6.73 -0.99
N ASN A 9 -0.10 -6.19 -0.54
CA ASN A 9 -0.06 -5.17 0.49
C ASN A 9 -0.19 -3.81 -0.19
N THR A 10 -1.27 -3.12 0.10
CA THR A 10 -1.53 -1.74 -0.33
C THR A 10 -1.38 -0.83 0.88
N MET A 11 -0.55 0.20 0.77
CA MET A 11 -0.43 1.24 1.80
C MET A 11 -1.15 2.52 1.37
N ILE A 12 -1.68 3.24 2.34
CA ILE A 12 -2.23 4.59 2.14
C ILE A 12 -1.50 5.50 3.10
N PHE A 13 -0.86 6.55 2.58
CA PHE A 13 -0.14 7.54 3.36
C PHE A 13 -0.75 8.93 3.18
N SER A 14 -0.92 9.63 4.30
CA SER A 14 -1.31 11.04 4.35
C SER A 14 -0.54 11.78 5.46
N ASP A 15 -0.58 13.11 5.47
CA ASP A 15 -0.08 13.94 6.56
C ASP A 15 -0.92 13.81 7.84
N GLU A 16 -2.18 13.41 7.69
CA GLU A 16 -3.15 13.19 8.75
C GLU A 16 -3.72 11.76 8.73
N GLN A 17 -3.90 11.19 9.92
CA GLN A 17 -4.43 9.82 10.03
C GLN A 17 -5.87 9.73 9.50
N GLU A 18 -6.70 10.74 9.75
CA GLU A 18 -8.10 10.77 9.34
C GLU A 18 -8.27 10.79 7.81
N LYS A 19 -7.41 11.53 7.10
CA LYS A 19 -7.40 11.54 5.62
C LYS A 19 -7.03 10.18 5.04
N ALA A 20 -6.01 9.52 5.61
CA ALA A 20 -5.64 8.18 5.18
C ALA A 20 -6.78 7.16 5.39
N GLU A 21 -7.51 7.27 6.52
CA GLU A 21 -8.65 6.41 6.82
C GLU A 21 -9.87 6.72 5.96
N ALA A 22 -10.11 8.00 5.63
CA ALA A 22 -11.14 8.38 4.68
C ALA A 22 -10.89 7.73 3.32
N LYS A 23 -9.65 7.76 2.83
CA LYS A 23 -9.27 7.08 1.59
C LYS A 23 -9.41 5.56 1.67
N LEU A 24 -9.08 4.96 2.82
CA LEU A 24 -9.32 3.54 3.05
C LEU A 24 -10.82 3.20 2.91
N ASN A 25 -11.70 3.98 3.53
CA ASN A 25 -13.14 3.76 3.45
C ASN A 25 -13.68 3.92 2.02
N GLU A 26 -13.16 4.90 1.26
CA GLU A 26 -13.47 5.03 -0.16
C GLU A 26 -13.07 3.76 -0.93
N LEU A 27 -11.84 3.27 -0.77
CA LEU A 27 -11.36 2.08 -1.48
C LEU A 27 -12.16 0.83 -1.13
N ILE A 28 -12.58 0.68 0.12
CA ILE A 28 -13.38 -0.48 0.57
C ILE A 28 -14.71 -0.56 -0.16
N THR A 29 -15.33 0.57 -0.53
CA THR A 29 -16.60 0.54 -1.28
C THR A 29 -16.49 -0.10 -2.66
N GLY A 30 -15.28 -0.14 -3.25
CA GLY A 30 -15.02 -0.75 -4.55
C GLY A 30 -14.44 -2.18 -4.49
N ILE A 31 -14.31 -2.77 -3.30
CA ILE A 31 -13.74 -4.12 -3.15
C ILE A 31 -14.81 -5.18 -3.44
N ASN A 32 -14.58 -5.97 -4.49
CA ASN A 32 -15.40 -7.13 -4.86
C ASN A 32 -14.91 -8.44 -4.19
N GLU A 33 -14.49 -8.35 -2.92
CA GLU A 33 -14.01 -9.49 -2.12
C GLU A 33 -14.57 -9.39 -0.69
N ASP A 34 -14.79 -10.54 -0.06
CA ASP A 34 -15.20 -10.58 1.34
C ASP A 34 -14.11 -10.01 2.26
N ILE A 35 -14.54 -9.13 3.17
CA ILE A 35 -13.67 -8.57 4.21
C ILE A 35 -13.55 -9.61 5.35
N VAL A 36 -12.36 -10.18 5.50
CA VAL A 36 -12.03 -11.16 6.54
C VAL A 36 -11.69 -10.47 7.86
N PHE A 37 -11.15 -9.25 7.79
CA PHE A 37 -10.78 -8.48 8.98
C PHE A 37 -10.84 -6.97 8.72
N ARG A 38 -11.34 -6.22 9.71
CA ARG A 38 -11.43 -4.75 9.64
C ARG A 38 -11.08 -4.10 10.98
N ARG A 39 -10.24 -3.07 10.90
CA ARG A 39 -10.00 -2.02 11.90
C ARG A 39 -10.13 -0.66 11.22
N LYS A 40 -10.10 0.40 12.02
CA LYS A 40 -10.20 1.79 11.55
C LYS A 40 -9.13 2.12 10.48
N ASP A 41 -7.93 1.58 10.63
CA ASP A 41 -6.75 1.86 9.81
C ASP A 41 -6.30 0.67 8.94
N LEU A 42 -7.04 -0.45 8.93
CA LEU A 42 -6.59 -1.70 8.31
C LEU A 42 -7.77 -2.54 7.85
N VAL A 43 -7.74 -2.98 6.60
CA VAL A 43 -8.66 -3.99 6.06
C VAL A 43 -7.88 -5.14 5.44
N LYS A 44 -8.35 -6.36 5.68
CA LYS A 44 -7.85 -7.56 5.02
C LYS A 44 -9.00 -8.30 4.35
N THR A 45 -8.78 -8.66 3.09
CA THR A 45 -9.61 -9.58 2.33
C THR A 45 -8.91 -10.94 2.27
N GLN A 46 -9.46 -11.87 1.49
CA GLN A 46 -8.81 -13.15 1.23
C GLN A 46 -7.46 -12.97 0.49
N THR A 47 -7.32 -11.95 -0.37
CA THR A 47 -6.14 -11.78 -1.23
C THR A 47 -5.33 -10.50 -0.96
N LYS A 48 -5.92 -9.49 -0.29
CA LYS A 48 -5.30 -8.17 -0.12
C LYS A 48 -5.27 -7.74 1.34
N THR A 49 -4.28 -6.91 1.67
CA THR A 49 -4.22 -6.15 2.92
C THR A 49 -4.03 -4.68 2.58
N ILE A 50 -4.96 -3.83 3.02
CA ILE A 50 -4.91 -2.38 2.81
C ILE A 50 -4.75 -1.71 4.17
N GLN A 51 -3.70 -0.90 4.34
CA GLN A 51 -3.42 -0.22 5.61
C GLN A 51 -3.25 1.28 5.41
N ALA A 52 -3.92 2.06 6.25
CA ALA A 52 -3.92 3.51 6.25
C ALA A 52 -3.11 4.08 7.41
N ARG A 53 -2.15 4.97 7.11
CA ARG A 53 -1.28 5.56 8.12
C ARG A 53 -1.00 7.03 7.83
N LYS A 54 -0.95 7.83 8.89
CA LYS A 54 -0.18 9.06 8.88
C LYS A 54 1.29 8.74 8.57
N PHE A 55 1.84 9.43 7.59
CA PHE A 55 3.24 9.27 7.21
C PHE A 55 4.15 9.75 8.34
N SER A 56 5.16 8.94 8.65
CA SER A 56 6.20 9.26 9.60
C SER A 56 7.47 8.48 9.27
N LEU A 57 8.59 8.90 9.84
CA LEU A 57 9.87 8.19 9.73
C LEU A 57 9.82 6.74 10.24
N GLN A 58 8.86 6.40 11.11
CA GLN A 58 8.68 5.04 11.60
C GLN A 58 8.04 4.11 10.56
N CYS A 59 7.50 4.65 9.47
CA CYS A 59 6.94 3.88 8.36
C CYS A 59 7.99 3.18 7.48
N ARG A 60 9.27 3.27 7.84
CA ARG A 60 10.41 2.64 7.15
C ARG A 60 10.41 1.11 7.17
N SER A 61 9.60 0.47 8.01
CA SER A 61 9.50 -0.99 8.11
C SER A 61 8.46 -1.61 7.17
N TYR A 62 7.63 -0.80 6.52
CA TYR A 62 6.58 -1.31 5.65
C TYR A 62 7.14 -1.72 4.28
N ARG A 63 6.57 -2.78 3.71
CA ARG A 63 6.84 -3.25 2.34
C ARG A 63 5.49 -3.50 1.66
N TYR A 64 5.29 -2.89 0.50
CA TYR A 64 4.00 -2.88 -0.19
C TYR A 64 4.18 -2.90 -1.70
N ARG A 65 3.15 -3.40 -2.40
CA ARG A 65 3.12 -3.49 -3.86
C ARG A 65 2.37 -2.34 -4.50
N GLU A 66 1.44 -1.74 -3.76
CA GLU A 66 0.68 -0.57 -4.19
C GLU A 66 0.71 0.48 -3.08
N VAL A 67 0.69 1.75 -3.47
CA VAL A 67 0.61 2.84 -2.52
C VAL A 67 -0.28 3.97 -3.02
N TYR A 68 -1.15 4.43 -2.12
CA TYR A 68 -1.92 5.65 -2.27
C TYR A 68 -1.26 6.74 -1.45
N VAL A 69 -1.01 7.90 -2.06
CA VAL A 69 -0.29 9.01 -1.44
C VAL A 69 -1.11 10.28 -1.55
N ASP A 70 -1.35 10.90 -0.41
CA ASP A 70 -1.93 12.24 -0.31
C ASP A 70 -1.01 13.27 -0.98
N LEU A 71 -1.57 14.12 -1.83
CA LEU A 71 -0.84 15.23 -2.47
C LEU A 71 -0.13 16.16 -1.49
N ALA A 72 -0.64 16.31 -0.25
CA ALA A 72 -0.01 17.09 0.80
C ALA A 72 1.40 16.59 1.14
N LEU A 73 1.66 15.29 1.00
CA LEU A 73 2.97 14.69 1.28
C LEU A 73 4.03 15.01 0.24
N ARG A 74 3.66 15.52 -0.95
CA ARG A 74 4.62 15.79 -2.04
C ARG A 74 5.74 16.75 -1.63
N TYR A 75 5.47 17.64 -0.67
CA TYR A 75 6.42 18.63 -0.16
C TYR A 75 7.12 18.20 1.13
N HIS A 76 6.79 17.02 1.68
CA HIS A 76 7.43 16.49 2.87
C HIS A 76 8.87 16.05 2.55
N GLU A 77 9.84 16.40 3.39
CA GLU A 77 11.27 16.12 3.16
C GLU A 77 11.57 14.62 2.95
N ASP A 78 10.92 13.78 3.75
CA ASP A 78 11.05 12.32 3.71
C ASP A 78 10.15 11.61 2.69
N PHE A 79 9.40 12.34 1.86
CA PHE A 79 8.42 11.75 0.94
C PHE A 79 9.02 10.65 0.05
N LYS A 80 10.27 10.82 -0.40
CA LYS A 80 10.99 9.86 -1.24
C LYS A 80 11.10 8.46 -0.62
N LEU A 81 11.04 8.35 0.71
CA LEU A 81 11.06 7.08 1.40
C LEU A 81 9.89 6.18 0.99
N ILE A 82 8.72 6.76 0.66
CA ILE A 82 7.56 5.99 0.20
C ILE A 82 7.94 5.14 -1.02
N PHE A 83 8.64 5.71 -1.99
CA PHE A 83 9.06 4.97 -3.17
C PHE A 83 10.14 3.92 -2.88
N MET A 84 11.01 4.14 -1.89
CA MET A 84 12.06 3.18 -1.52
C MET A 84 11.50 1.88 -0.89
N TYR A 85 10.28 1.93 -0.37
CA TYR A 85 9.61 0.80 0.27
C TYR A 85 8.57 0.10 -0.60
N LEU A 86 8.33 0.64 -1.80
CA LEU A 86 7.54 -0.01 -2.84
C LEU A 86 8.33 -1.20 -3.42
N VAL A 87 7.71 -2.37 -3.39
CA VAL A 87 8.34 -3.64 -3.72
C VAL A 87 7.67 -4.24 -4.95
N PRO A 88 8.44 -4.65 -5.98
CA PRO A 88 7.87 -5.31 -7.14
C PRO A 88 7.22 -6.66 -6.77
N PRO A 89 6.20 -7.12 -7.52
CA PRO A 89 5.48 -8.36 -7.23
C PRO A 89 6.37 -9.60 -7.09
N HIS A 90 7.52 -9.61 -7.78
CA HIS A 90 8.45 -10.75 -7.85
C HIS A 90 9.65 -10.62 -6.89
N TYR A 91 9.72 -9.59 -6.04
CA TYR A 91 10.91 -9.33 -5.20
C TYR A 91 11.36 -10.51 -4.31
N TYR A 92 10.44 -11.39 -3.93
CA TYR A 92 10.71 -12.57 -3.11
C TYR A 92 10.75 -13.89 -3.89
N ARG A 93 10.46 -13.86 -5.20
CA ARG A 93 10.63 -15.03 -6.06
C ARG A 93 12.00 -14.92 -6.71
N SER A 94 12.71 -16.04 -6.77
CA SER A 94 13.97 -16.20 -7.53
C SER A 94 13.76 -16.13 -9.05
N GLU A 95 12.75 -15.38 -9.50
CA GLU A 95 12.40 -15.18 -10.90
C GLU A 95 13.22 -14.00 -11.45
N GLU A 96 13.53 -14.08 -12.75
CA GLU A 96 14.22 -13.03 -13.49
C GLU A 96 13.53 -11.69 -13.28
N ARG A 97 14.32 -10.61 -13.15
CA ARG A 97 13.77 -9.25 -13.05
C ARG A 97 12.75 -9.05 -14.18
N ASP A 98 11.53 -8.67 -13.82
CA ASP A 98 10.57 -8.20 -14.80
C ASP A 98 11.04 -6.83 -15.31
N ASP A 99 11.70 -6.83 -16.46
CA ASP A 99 12.20 -5.62 -17.12
C ASP A 99 11.07 -4.66 -17.54
N ASN A 100 9.80 -5.11 -17.51
CA ASN A 100 8.64 -4.28 -17.79
C ASN A 100 8.00 -3.68 -16.52
N TYR A 101 8.53 -3.98 -15.33
CA TYR A 101 7.99 -3.43 -14.09
C TYR A 101 8.15 -1.90 -14.03
N ASN A 102 7.04 -1.19 -14.10
CA ASN A 102 6.98 0.26 -13.94
C ASN A 102 6.31 0.62 -12.61
N TRP A 103 7.13 1.00 -11.63
CA TRP A 103 6.67 1.37 -10.29
C TRP A 103 5.61 2.49 -10.27
N ARG A 104 5.58 3.34 -11.31
CA ARG A 104 4.62 4.44 -11.40
C ARG A 104 3.17 3.96 -11.51
N ASP A 105 2.96 2.76 -12.04
CA ASP A 105 1.63 2.17 -12.19
C ASP A 105 1.07 1.68 -10.84
N HIS A 106 1.91 1.68 -9.80
CA HIS A 106 1.59 1.26 -8.43
C HIS A 106 1.56 2.41 -7.43
N VAL A 107 1.71 3.64 -7.90
CA VAL A 107 1.63 4.86 -7.08
C VAL A 107 0.41 5.66 -7.51
N HIS A 108 -0.55 5.80 -6.60
CA HIS A 108 -1.80 6.50 -6.84
C HIS A 108 -1.87 7.74 -5.97
N TRP A 109 -2.07 8.91 -6.59
CA TRP A 109 -2.23 10.15 -5.87
C TRP A 109 -3.69 10.40 -5.52
N PHE A 110 -3.96 10.95 -4.35
CA PHE A 110 -5.30 11.37 -3.93
C PHE A 110 -5.26 12.68 -3.13
#